data_AF-A0A117E2E7-F1
#
_entry.id   AF-A0A117E2E7-F1
#
_cell.length_a   1.000
_cell.length_b   1.000
_cell.length_c   1.000
_cell.angle_alpha   90.00
_cell.angle_beta   90.00
_cell.angle_gamma   90.00
#
_symmetry.space_group_name_H-M   'P 1'
#
loop_
_entity.id
_entity.type
_entity.pdbx_description
1 polymer ?
#
loop_
_entity_poly.entity_id
_entity_poly.type
_entity_poly.pdbx_seq_one_letter_code
_entity_poly.pdbx_strand_id
1 'polypeptide(L)'
;MAEATPPTETVTPPTEEVVEDQQQTQQQQQETETTEETTALTTTADGTVEPTKKTKKIIRRKRRPARPQVDPATIKSEPPPQVGTIFNIWYNKWSGGDRENSYLSKTAAPSRCNIARDSGYTRADKVPGSYFCLFFARGICPRGAECEYLHRLPTLHDIFNPNVDCFGRDKFSDYRDDMGGVGSFMRQNRTLYVGRIHVTDSIEEVVARNFQEWGQIDRIRVLTSRGVAFVTYTNEANAQFAKEAMAHQSLDHNEILNVRWATVDPNPLAQKREARRLEEQAAEAVRRALPAEFVAELEGRDPEAKKRKKIEGSYGLQGYEPPDEVWFSRAKELEDANAIAQLEAPEQPLMIEGASQTGGGVAAPQEEQAGGIFSSSAVAALKGLAGGSVTTQQAPKAAGPLVAYGSDDDSE
;
A
#
# COMPACT_ATOMS: atom_id res chain seq x y z
N MET A 1 71.12 33.05 -50.49
CA MET A 1 70.70 31.78 -51.12
C MET A 1 69.20 31.90 -51.38
N ALA A 2 68.80 31.63 -52.61
CA ALA A 2 67.57 32.09 -53.24
C ALA A 2 66.27 31.43 -52.70
N GLU A 3 65.18 32.18 -52.86
CA GLU A 3 63.76 31.80 -52.74
C GLU A 3 63.34 30.69 -53.73
N ALA A 4 62.30 29.92 -53.37
CA ALA A 4 61.10 29.70 -54.20
C ALA A 4 60.07 28.77 -53.53
N THR A 5 58.80 29.19 -53.52
CA THR A 5 57.55 28.40 -53.45
C THR A 5 56.83 28.48 -54.83
N PRO A 6 55.58 27.98 -55.00
CA PRO A 6 55.08 26.63 -55.27
C PRO A 6 54.51 26.51 -56.74
N PRO A 7 53.71 25.49 -57.15
CA PRO A 7 52.24 25.57 -56.98
C PRO A 7 51.42 24.25 -56.93
N THR A 8 50.12 24.45 -56.70
CA THR A 8 48.92 23.58 -56.63
C THR A 8 48.50 22.89 -57.94
N GLU A 9 47.89 21.70 -57.88
CA GLU A 9 46.93 21.21 -58.89
C GLU A 9 45.72 20.48 -58.25
N THR A 10 44.54 20.87 -58.74
CA THR A 10 43.20 20.28 -58.56
C THR A 10 42.80 19.55 -59.85
N VAL A 11 42.09 18.41 -59.81
CA VAL A 11 40.99 18.00 -60.74
C VAL A 11 40.32 16.69 -60.24
N THR A 12 38.99 16.66 -60.28
CA THR A 12 38.03 15.55 -59.98
C THR A 12 37.58 14.79 -61.27
N PRO A 13 36.55 13.91 -61.23
CA PRO A 13 36.57 12.43 -61.23
C PRO A 13 36.26 11.78 -62.61
N PRO A 14 36.10 10.44 -62.69
CA PRO A 14 34.87 9.92 -63.31
C PRO A 14 34.28 8.63 -62.68
N THR A 15 33.14 8.28 -63.27
CA THR A 15 31.96 7.48 -62.90
C THR A 15 32.11 5.94 -62.93
N GLU A 16 31.11 5.31 -62.31
CA GLU A 16 30.69 3.90 -62.22
C GLU A 16 31.00 2.97 -63.41
N GLU A 17 31.27 1.69 -63.10
CA GLU A 17 30.67 0.56 -63.83
C GLU A 17 30.54 -0.69 -62.96
N VAL A 18 29.37 -1.31 -63.09
CA VAL A 18 28.85 -2.50 -62.40
C VAL A 18 29.20 -3.74 -63.23
N VAL A 19 29.67 -4.82 -62.60
CA VAL A 19 29.61 -6.17 -63.19
C VAL A 19 29.14 -7.18 -62.15
N GLU A 20 28.09 -7.89 -62.55
CA GLU A 20 27.41 -9.00 -61.89
C GLU A 20 28.32 -10.21 -61.60
N ASP A 21 28.00 -10.95 -60.55
CA ASP A 21 28.11 -12.41 -60.64
C ASP A 21 26.81 -13.05 -60.12
N GLN A 22 26.18 -13.82 -61.01
CA GLN A 22 24.97 -14.59 -60.80
C GLN A 22 25.36 -16.06 -60.56
N GLN A 23 24.80 -16.70 -59.53
CA GLN A 23 24.19 -18.05 -59.59
C GLN A 23 23.68 -18.43 -58.19
N GLN A 24 22.36 -18.37 -57.97
CA GLN A 24 21.37 -19.47 -58.08
C GLN A 24 21.22 -20.28 -56.77
N THR A 25 20.20 -20.00 -55.95
CA THR A 25 18.82 -20.57 -55.89
C THR A 25 18.68 -21.69 -54.86
N GLN A 26 17.85 -21.49 -53.81
CA GLN A 26 16.61 -22.25 -53.55
C GLN A 26 15.98 -21.89 -52.19
N GLN A 27 14.76 -21.31 -52.27
CA GLN A 27 13.50 -21.63 -51.54
C GLN A 27 13.48 -21.52 -49.99
N GLN A 28 12.45 -20.99 -49.31
CA GLN A 28 11.16 -20.36 -49.64
C GLN A 28 10.55 -19.74 -48.35
N GLN A 29 10.09 -18.47 -48.45
CA GLN A 29 8.82 -17.85 -47.98
C GLN A 29 8.21 -18.32 -46.63
N GLN A 30 7.99 -17.51 -45.59
CA GLN A 30 7.35 -16.17 -45.46
C GLN A 30 5.88 -16.12 -45.92
N GLU A 31 4.95 -16.38 -44.99
CA GLU A 31 3.52 -16.08 -45.13
C GLU A 31 3.18 -14.76 -44.44
N THR A 32 2.63 -13.84 -45.23
CA THR A 32 2.00 -12.59 -44.84
C THR A 32 0.48 -12.75 -44.76
N GLU A 33 -0.11 -12.06 -43.81
CA GLU A 33 -1.55 -11.90 -43.57
C GLU A 33 -2.30 -11.40 -44.81
N THR A 34 -3.47 -11.98 -45.06
CA THR A 34 -4.56 -11.35 -45.83
C THR A 34 -5.85 -11.46 -45.03
N THR A 35 -6.52 -10.32 -44.90
CA THR A 35 -7.83 -10.13 -44.28
C THR A 35 -8.86 -10.24 -45.38
N GLU A 36 -9.82 -11.16 -45.28
CA GLU A 36 -11.03 -11.16 -46.11
C GLU A 36 -12.27 -11.31 -45.24
N GLU A 37 -13.10 -10.28 -45.26
CA GLU A 37 -14.51 -10.32 -44.89
C GLU A 37 -15.28 -10.95 -46.07
N THR A 38 -16.03 -12.03 -45.82
CA THR A 38 -17.13 -12.41 -46.71
C THR A 38 -18.33 -12.89 -45.90
N THR A 39 -19.43 -12.17 -46.08
CA THR A 39 -20.81 -12.52 -45.78
C THR A 39 -21.27 -13.74 -46.61
N ALA A 40 -21.89 -14.73 -45.97
CA ALA A 40 -22.81 -15.64 -46.64
C ALA A 40 -23.81 -16.27 -45.66
N LEU A 41 -25.08 -16.25 -46.05
CA LEU A 41 -26.27 -16.67 -45.33
C LEU A 41 -26.71 -18.09 -45.82
N THR A 42 -27.37 -18.82 -44.92
CA THR A 42 -28.24 -20.00 -45.09
C THR A 42 -27.67 -21.36 -45.52
N THR A 43 -27.89 -22.39 -44.69
CA THR A 43 -28.89 -23.46 -44.93
C THR A 43 -29.14 -24.28 -43.65
N THR A 44 -30.40 -24.65 -43.45
CA THR A 44 -30.98 -25.48 -42.38
C THR A 44 -30.68 -26.97 -42.56
N ALA A 45 -30.31 -27.67 -41.48
CA ALA A 45 -30.65 -29.07 -41.25
C ALA A 45 -30.48 -29.43 -39.76
N ASP A 46 -31.49 -30.13 -39.25
CA ASP A 46 -31.65 -30.67 -37.89
C ASP A 46 -30.50 -31.58 -37.45
N GLY A 47 -30.17 -31.51 -36.15
CA GLY A 47 -29.24 -32.42 -35.50
C GLY A 47 -28.89 -31.96 -34.08
N THR A 48 -29.58 -32.52 -33.10
CA THR A 48 -29.31 -32.40 -31.65
C THR A 48 -27.83 -32.61 -31.34
N VAL A 49 -27.15 -31.56 -30.87
CA VAL A 49 -25.81 -31.63 -30.27
C VAL A 49 -25.83 -30.85 -28.96
N GLU A 50 -25.59 -31.57 -27.86
CA GLU A 50 -25.42 -31.00 -26.53
C GLU A 50 -24.34 -29.90 -26.50
N PRO A 51 -24.53 -28.82 -25.73
CA PRO A 51 -23.56 -27.74 -25.67
C PRO A 51 -22.37 -28.16 -24.80
N THR A 52 -21.36 -28.77 -25.44
CA THR A 52 -20.04 -28.91 -24.82
C THR A 52 -19.46 -27.52 -24.57
N LYS A 53 -19.39 -27.12 -23.30
CA LYS A 53 -18.74 -25.88 -22.87
C LYS A 53 -17.27 -25.93 -23.29
N LYS A 54 -16.94 -25.27 -24.39
CA LYS A 54 -15.56 -25.00 -24.81
C LYS A 54 -14.95 -24.02 -23.80
N THR A 55 -14.37 -24.53 -22.72
CA THR A 55 -13.46 -23.77 -21.88
C THR A 55 -12.24 -23.45 -22.72
N LYS A 56 -12.22 -22.24 -23.31
CA LYS A 56 -11.02 -21.67 -23.90
C LYS A 56 -9.97 -21.63 -22.78
N LYS A 57 -8.98 -22.53 -22.84
CA LYS A 57 -7.80 -22.45 -21.97
C LYS A 57 -7.16 -21.09 -22.25
N ILE A 58 -7.31 -20.16 -21.31
CA ILE A 58 -6.56 -18.90 -21.33
C ILE A 58 -5.10 -19.30 -21.16
N ILE A 59 -4.38 -19.38 -22.27
CA ILE A 59 -2.92 -19.51 -22.25
C ILE A 59 -2.44 -18.20 -21.62
N ARG A 60 -2.16 -18.22 -20.31
CA ARG A 60 -1.48 -17.12 -19.62
C ARG A 60 -0.15 -16.92 -20.35
N ARG A 61 -0.06 -15.89 -21.20
CA ARG A 61 1.19 -15.46 -21.80
C ARG A 61 2.20 -15.31 -20.67
N LYS A 62 3.28 -16.09 -20.71
CA LYS A 62 4.38 -15.97 -19.75
C LYS A 62 4.84 -14.51 -19.79
N ARG A 63 4.93 -13.87 -18.62
CA ARG A 63 5.37 -12.47 -18.54
C ARG A 63 6.77 -12.39 -19.16
N ARG A 64 6.98 -11.42 -20.05
CA ARG A 64 8.31 -11.14 -20.62
C ARG A 64 9.32 -10.88 -19.51
N PRO A 65 10.60 -11.21 -19.68
CA PRO A 65 11.64 -10.83 -18.74
C PRO A 65 11.71 -9.30 -18.59
N ALA A 66 12.07 -8.82 -17.40
CA ALA A 66 12.25 -7.39 -17.15
C ALA A 66 13.48 -6.86 -17.90
N ARG A 67 13.34 -5.69 -18.51
CA ARG A 67 14.42 -5.04 -19.27
C ARG A 67 15.41 -4.34 -18.32
N PRO A 68 16.73 -4.45 -18.52
CA PRO A 68 17.70 -3.59 -17.86
C PRO A 68 17.54 -2.15 -18.36
N GLN A 69 17.38 -1.18 -17.46
CA GLN A 69 17.03 0.20 -17.82
C GLN A 69 18.25 1.04 -18.19
N VAL A 70 19.34 0.82 -17.47
CA VAL A 70 20.59 1.57 -17.59
C VAL A 70 21.74 0.59 -17.54
N ASP A 71 22.78 0.83 -18.33
CA ASP A 71 23.98 0.01 -18.28
C ASP A 71 24.74 0.28 -16.97
N PRO A 72 25.30 -0.75 -16.33
CA PRO A 72 25.99 -0.58 -15.04
C PRO A 72 27.15 0.42 -15.10
N ALA A 73 27.75 0.62 -16.27
CA ALA A 73 28.83 1.59 -16.50
C ALA A 73 28.37 3.07 -16.45
N THR A 74 27.08 3.33 -16.67
CA THR A 74 26.52 4.70 -16.64
C THR A 74 26.33 5.19 -15.20
N ILE A 75 26.21 4.29 -14.23
CA ILE A 75 26.09 4.64 -12.81
C ILE A 75 27.49 4.96 -12.27
N LYS A 76 27.91 6.23 -12.41
CA LYS A 76 29.15 6.72 -11.81
C LYS A 76 28.88 7.21 -10.39
N SER A 77 29.70 6.78 -9.44
CA SER A 77 29.73 7.36 -8.09
C SER A 77 30.47 8.70 -8.15
N GLU A 78 29.84 9.72 -8.72
CA GLU A 78 30.37 11.08 -8.67
C GLU A 78 30.08 11.67 -7.28
N PRO A 79 31.08 12.29 -6.62
CA PRO A 79 30.86 13.02 -5.38
C PRO A 79 29.76 14.08 -5.58
N PRO A 80 28.94 14.36 -4.54
CA PRO A 80 27.90 15.37 -4.66
C PRO A 80 28.51 16.73 -5.02
N PRO A 81 27.80 17.56 -5.81
CA PRO A 81 28.30 18.87 -6.21
C PRO A 81 28.71 19.69 -4.99
N GLN A 82 29.77 20.48 -5.14
CA GLN A 82 30.30 21.31 -4.06
C GLN A 82 29.31 22.42 -3.70
N VAL A 83 28.51 22.17 -2.65
CA VAL A 83 27.55 23.15 -2.11
C VAL A 83 28.06 23.89 -0.87
N GLY A 84 29.23 23.51 -0.35
CA GLY A 84 29.81 24.10 0.86
C GLY A 84 31.34 24.12 0.84
N THR A 85 31.92 24.58 1.94
CA THR A 85 33.37 24.83 2.07
C THR A 85 34.14 23.58 2.48
N ILE A 86 33.57 22.74 3.36
CA ILE A 86 34.24 21.57 3.93
C ILE A 86 33.44 20.31 3.60
N PHE A 87 34.04 19.33 2.95
CA PHE A 87 33.38 18.04 2.72
C PHE A 87 33.48 17.15 3.97
N ASN A 88 32.33 16.82 4.56
CA ASN A 88 32.24 15.92 5.69
C ASN A 88 32.19 14.46 5.22
N ILE A 89 33.28 13.73 5.44
CA ILE A 89 33.46 12.33 5.03
C ILE A 89 32.52 11.37 5.79
N TRP A 90 32.13 11.69 7.03
CA TRP A 90 31.25 10.80 7.82
C TRP A 90 29.81 10.82 7.29
N TYR A 91 29.34 11.98 6.86
CA TYR A 91 27.97 12.16 6.37
C TYR A 91 27.87 12.25 4.84
N ASN A 92 28.98 12.10 4.13
CA ASN A 92 29.11 12.33 2.67
C ASN A 92 28.39 13.61 2.21
N LYS A 93 28.55 14.70 2.95
CA LYS A 93 27.87 15.97 2.72
C LYS A 93 28.81 17.14 2.88
N TRP A 94 28.59 18.18 2.11
CA TRP A 94 29.27 19.45 2.30
C TRP A 94 28.70 20.21 3.50
N SER A 95 29.58 20.73 4.35
CA SER A 95 29.32 21.59 5.50
C SER A 95 29.71 23.05 5.18
N GLY A 96 29.10 24.00 5.87
CA GLY A 96 29.44 25.43 5.75
C GLY A 96 28.98 26.12 4.47
N GLY A 97 28.06 25.49 3.73
CA GLY A 97 27.37 26.09 2.58
C GLY A 97 26.02 26.70 2.95
N ASP A 98 25.44 27.46 2.02
CA ASP A 98 24.09 28.01 2.16
C ASP A 98 23.06 26.87 2.23
N ARG A 99 22.31 26.82 3.35
CA ARG A 99 21.31 25.77 3.62
C ARG A 99 20.13 25.85 2.66
N GLU A 100 19.83 27.03 2.13
CA GLU A 100 18.71 27.25 1.21
C GLU A 100 18.98 26.63 -0.17
N ASN A 101 20.25 26.62 -0.58
CA ASN A 101 20.66 26.02 -1.85
C ASN A 101 20.31 24.54 -1.91
N SER A 102 20.44 23.75 -0.82
CA SER A 102 20.12 22.31 -0.86
C SER A 102 18.65 22.00 -1.17
N TYR A 103 17.73 22.89 -0.84
CA TYR A 103 16.29 22.69 -1.08
C TYR A 103 15.87 23.15 -2.48
N LEU A 104 16.57 24.16 -3.01
CA LEU A 104 16.35 24.73 -4.34
C LEU A 104 17.12 23.97 -5.43
N SER A 105 18.31 23.44 -5.13
CA SER A 105 19.23 22.74 -6.04
C SER A 105 18.86 21.27 -6.30
N LYS A 106 17.57 20.94 -6.30
CA LYS A 106 17.12 19.61 -6.70
C LYS A 106 17.24 19.50 -8.21
N THR A 107 18.05 18.57 -8.69
CA THR A 107 18.18 18.27 -10.13
C THR A 107 17.07 17.34 -10.58
N ALA A 108 16.77 17.39 -11.88
CA ALA A 108 15.85 16.46 -12.51
C ALA A 108 16.45 15.05 -12.51
N ALA A 109 15.59 14.04 -12.37
CA ALA A 109 16.01 12.65 -12.48
C ALA A 109 16.54 12.37 -13.90
N PRO A 110 17.60 11.54 -14.05
CA PRO A 110 18.21 11.26 -15.35
C PRO A 110 17.32 10.40 -16.26
N SER A 111 16.44 9.58 -15.68
CA SER A 111 15.53 8.70 -16.42
C SER A 111 14.22 8.50 -15.65
N ARG A 112 13.18 8.06 -16.36
CA ARG A 112 11.86 7.68 -15.85
C ARG A 112 11.57 6.25 -16.28
N CYS A 113 11.04 5.40 -15.39
CA CYS A 113 10.66 4.05 -15.82
C CYS A 113 9.38 4.06 -16.64
N ASN A 114 9.33 3.19 -17.66
CA ASN A 114 8.11 2.96 -18.44
C ASN A 114 7.58 1.57 -18.11
N ILE A 115 6.45 1.52 -17.38
CA ILE A 115 5.87 0.26 -16.91
C ILE A 115 5.59 -0.69 -18.07
N ALA A 116 5.08 -0.19 -19.19
CA ALA A 116 4.73 -1.02 -20.35
C ALA A 116 5.95 -1.58 -21.09
N ARG A 117 7.17 -1.08 -20.86
CA ARG A 117 8.40 -1.59 -21.52
C ARG A 117 9.31 -2.32 -20.55
N ASP A 118 9.46 -1.79 -19.35
CA ASP A 118 10.46 -2.24 -18.38
C ASP A 118 9.92 -3.30 -17.42
N SER A 119 8.59 -3.38 -17.23
CA SER A 119 8.00 -4.39 -16.35
C SER A 119 8.09 -5.79 -16.94
N GLY A 120 8.38 -6.75 -16.07
CA GLY A 120 8.56 -8.12 -16.48
C GLY A 120 8.83 -9.06 -15.32
N TYR A 121 9.23 -10.26 -15.68
CA TYR A 121 9.68 -11.30 -14.77
C TYR A 121 11.12 -11.03 -14.30
N THR A 122 11.35 -11.26 -13.02
CA THR A 122 12.62 -11.08 -12.29
C THR A 122 12.95 -12.32 -11.46
N ARG A 123 14.15 -12.40 -10.87
CA ARG A 123 14.48 -13.50 -9.93
C ARG A 123 13.59 -13.48 -8.69
N ALA A 124 13.16 -12.30 -8.26
CA ALA A 124 12.26 -12.09 -7.14
C ALA A 124 10.89 -12.75 -7.31
N ASP A 125 10.39 -12.93 -8.54
CA ASP A 125 9.09 -13.59 -8.78
C ASP A 125 9.10 -15.07 -8.35
N LYS A 126 10.28 -15.70 -8.16
CA LYS A 126 10.41 -17.06 -7.61
C LYS A 126 10.27 -17.12 -6.09
N VAL A 127 10.62 -16.04 -5.40
CA VAL A 127 10.65 -15.97 -3.93
C VAL A 127 9.39 -15.27 -3.45
N PRO A 128 8.45 -15.96 -2.77
CA PRO A 128 7.26 -15.33 -2.23
C PRO A 128 7.64 -14.31 -1.14
N GLY A 129 6.91 -13.20 -1.07
CA GLY A 129 7.20 -12.13 -0.10
C GLY A 129 8.36 -11.20 -0.48
N SER A 130 8.84 -11.25 -1.73
CA SER A 130 9.84 -10.29 -2.22
C SER A 130 9.28 -8.87 -2.32
N TYR A 131 10.14 -7.88 -2.12
CA TYR A 131 9.82 -6.45 -2.25
C TYR A 131 10.01 -5.92 -3.66
N PHE A 132 9.48 -4.73 -3.94
CA PHE A 132 9.69 -4.03 -5.21
C PHE A 132 11.08 -3.39 -5.29
N CYS A 133 11.59 -3.25 -6.51
CA CYS A 133 12.89 -2.62 -6.72
C CYS A 133 12.75 -1.09 -6.70
N LEU A 134 13.46 -0.42 -5.78
CA LEU A 134 13.50 1.05 -5.71
C LEU A 134 14.11 1.66 -6.99
N PHE A 135 15.18 1.04 -7.50
CA PHE A 135 15.85 1.50 -8.71
C PHE A 135 14.96 1.33 -9.96
N PHE A 136 14.11 0.29 -9.98
CA PHE A 136 13.12 0.11 -11.03
C PHE A 136 12.10 1.26 -11.03
N ALA A 137 11.54 1.60 -9.87
CA ALA A 137 10.62 2.73 -9.73
C ALA A 137 11.26 4.04 -10.24
N ARG A 138 12.56 4.24 -9.93
CA ARG A 138 13.33 5.41 -10.40
C ARG A 138 13.81 5.34 -11.86
N GLY A 139 13.66 4.22 -12.56
CA GLY A 139 14.10 4.11 -13.96
C GLY A 139 15.59 3.85 -14.18
N ILE A 140 16.32 3.41 -13.15
CA ILE A 140 17.78 3.27 -13.16
C ILE A 140 18.27 1.86 -12.79
N CYS A 141 17.42 0.83 -12.85
CA CYS A 141 17.83 -0.52 -12.48
C CYS A 141 18.72 -1.17 -13.56
N PRO A 142 19.98 -1.54 -13.24
CA PRO A 142 20.87 -2.18 -14.21
C PRO A 142 20.65 -3.70 -14.31
N ARG A 143 20.02 -4.32 -13.31
CA ARG A 143 19.91 -5.79 -13.19
C ARG A 143 18.82 -6.42 -14.06
N GLY A 144 17.82 -5.65 -14.49
CA GLY A 144 16.73 -6.16 -15.34
C GLY A 144 16.09 -7.46 -14.80
N ALA A 145 16.09 -8.51 -15.62
CA ALA A 145 15.54 -9.83 -15.28
C ALA A 145 16.27 -10.56 -14.14
N GLU A 146 17.53 -10.21 -13.88
CA GLU A 146 18.33 -10.80 -12.81
C GLU A 146 18.16 -10.07 -11.47
N CYS A 147 17.26 -9.09 -11.40
CA CYS A 147 17.02 -8.36 -10.16
C CYS A 147 16.41 -9.27 -9.07
N GLU A 148 16.90 -9.12 -7.85
CA GLU A 148 16.41 -9.79 -6.63
C GLU A 148 15.14 -9.15 -6.06
N TYR A 149 14.70 -8.05 -6.68
CA TYR A 149 13.48 -7.33 -6.34
C TYR A 149 12.52 -7.32 -7.54
N LEU A 150 11.23 -7.15 -7.25
CA LEU A 150 10.15 -7.23 -8.23
C LEU A 150 10.12 -6.02 -9.18
N HIS A 151 9.99 -6.27 -10.48
CA HIS A 151 9.81 -5.25 -11.53
C HIS A 151 8.37 -5.28 -12.10
N ARG A 152 7.40 -4.91 -11.26
CA ARG A 152 5.99 -4.76 -11.63
C ARG A 152 5.32 -3.77 -10.67
N LEU A 153 4.11 -3.34 -11.00
CA LEU A 153 3.30 -2.54 -10.07
C LEU A 153 2.71 -3.41 -8.95
N PRO A 154 2.52 -2.86 -7.75
CA PRO A 154 1.81 -3.53 -6.67
C PRO A 154 0.38 -3.89 -7.06
N THR A 155 0.01 -5.13 -6.82
CA THR A 155 -1.35 -5.65 -7.03
C THR A 155 -2.05 -5.88 -5.69
N LEU A 156 -3.34 -6.20 -5.71
CA LEU A 156 -4.13 -6.46 -4.48
C LEU A 156 -3.60 -7.63 -3.65
N HIS A 157 -2.80 -8.52 -4.25
CA HIS A 157 -2.23 -9.68 -3.56
C HIS A 157 -0.89 -9.39 -2.88
N ASP A 158 -0.27 -8.24 -3.18
CA ASP A 158 1.02 -7.84 -2.62
C ASP A 158 0.78 -7.08 -1.29
N ILE A 159 0.54 -7.85 -0.23
CA ILE A 159 0.27 -7.32 1.13
C ILE A 159 1.59 -7.34 1.93
N PHE A 160 1.99 -6.18 2.45
CA PHE A 160 3.19 -6.01 3.27
C PHE A 160 2.85 -5.74 4.73
N ASN A 161 3.83 -5.98 5.62
CA ASN A 161 3.71 -5.61 7.03
C ASN A 161 3.57 -4.07 7.14
N PRO A 162 2.64 -3.55 7.96
CA PRO A 162 2.50 -2.12 8.22
C PRO A 162 3.80 -1.40 8.64
N ASN A 163 4.80 -2.07 9.19
CA ASN A 163 6.08 -1.44 9.58
C ASN A 163 7.04 -1.23 8.40
N VAL A 164 6.79 -1.88 7.27
CA VAL A 164 7.70 -1.90 6.11
C VAL A 164 6.98 -1.29 4.90
N ASP A 165 7.74 -0.60 4.06
CA ASP A 165 7.30 -0.06 2.76
C ASP A 165 7.31 -1.16 1.68
N CYS A 166 6.60 -0.97 0.58
CA CYS A 166 6.60 -1.85 -0.58
C CYS A 166 8.02 -2.14 -1.17
N PHE A 167 8.99 -1.28 -0.86
CA PHE A 167 10.41 -1.45 -1.22
C PHE A 167 11.27 -2.19 -0.18
N GLY A 168 10.70 -2.63 0.94
CA GLY A 168 11.45 -3.32 2.01
C GLY A 168 12.21 -2.38 2.96
N ARG A 169 11.86 -1.09 2.98
CA ARG A 169 12.44 -0.08 3.89
C ARG A 169 11.55 0.07 5.12
N ASP A 170 12.15 0.24 6.29
CA ASP A 170 11.39 0.45 7.54
C ASP A 170 10.72 1.83 7.55
N LYS A 171 9.47 1.86 8.03
CA LYS A 171 8.71 3.08 8.30
C LYS A 171 9.03 3.60 9.70
N PHE A 172 8.88 4.91 9.89
CA PHE A 172 9.15 5.58 11.16
C PHE A 172 7.86 5.76 11.99
N SER A 173 7.99 6.10 13.28
CA SER A 173 6.83 6.44 14.12
C SER A 173 6.14 7.70 13.59
N ASP A 174 6.92 8.74 13.32
CA ASP A 174 6.43 10.05 12.90
C ASP A 174 6.89 10.40 11.49
N TYR A 175 6.15 11.31 10.86
CA TYR A 175 6.58 11.91 9.61
C TYR A 175 7.74 12.86 9.84
N ARG A 176 8.60 12.99 8.84
CA ARG A 176 9.59 14.07 8.80
C ARG A 176 8.88 15.41 8.61
N ASP A 177 9.48 16.50 9.12
CA ASP A 177 8.95 17.86 8.98
C ASP A 177 8.71 18.28 7.52
N ASP A 178 9.55 17.77 6.60
CA ASP A 178 9.43 18.03 5.17
C ASP A 178 8.44 17.10 4.45
N MET A 179 7.71 16.26 5.19
CA MET A 179 6.82 15.20 4.69
C MET A 179 7.47 14.31 3.61
N GLY A 180 8.80 14.20 3.65
CA GLY A 180 9.60 13.36 2.78
C GLY A 180 9.77 11.94 3.32
N GLY A 181 10.61 11.15 2.65
CA GLY A 181 11.00 9.82 3.13
C GLY A 181 9.90 8.75 3.02
N VAL A 182 10.01 7.72 3.85
CA VAL A 182 9.22 6.48 3.73
C VAL A 182 7.78 6.64 4.24
N GLY A 183 7.56 7.54 5.20
CA GLY A 183 6.27 7.75 5.87
C GLY A 183 6.23 7.15 7.26
N SER A 184 5.06 7.25 7.90
CA SER A 184 4.82 6.75 9.25
C SER A 184 4.01 5.45 9.23
N PHE A 185 4.26 4.54 10.18
CA PHE A 185 3.42 3.36 10.38
C PHE A 185 2.18 3.63 11.24
N MET A 186 2.15 4.72 12.03
CA MET A 186 1.00 5.08 12.89
C MET A 186 -0.21 5.52 12.08
N ARG A 187 0.02 6.17 10.93
CA ARG A 187 -1.03 6.66 10.04
C ARG A 187 -0.82 6.13 8.64
N GLN A 188 -1.76 5.30 8.18
CA GLN A 188 -1.83 4.87 6.79
C GLN A 188 -2.12 6.08 5.89
N ASN A 189 -1.21 6.36 4.97
CA ASN A 189 -1.33 7.48 4.04
C ASN A 189 -1.28 6.98 2.60
N ARG A 190 -2.36 7.25 1.86
CA ARG A 190 -2.50 6.92 0.44
C ARG A 190 -2.51 8.16 -0.45
N THR A 191 -2.34 9.33 0.18
CA THR A 191 -2.46 10.64 -0.45
C THR A 191 -1.08 11.25 -0.64
N LEU A 192 -0.77 11.58 -1.89
CA LEU A 192 0.47 12.26 -2.27
C LEU A 192 0.20 13.73 -2.53
N TYR A 193 1.07 14.57 -1.99
CA TYR A 193 1.21 15.97 -2.37
C TYR A 193 2.17 16.05 -3.56
N VAL A 194 1.73 16.70 -4.63
CA VAL A 194 2.52 16.98 -5.82
C VAL A 194 2.58 18.49 -5.98
N GLY A 195 3.77 19.07 -5.85
CA GLY A 195 3.97 20.50 -5.99
C GLY A 195 4.99 20.86 -7.05
N ARG A 196 5.11 22.16 -7.32
CA ARG A 196 5.92 22.73 -8.43
C ARG A 196 5.42 22.26 -9.80
N ILE A 197 4.11 22.21 -9.96
CA ILE A 197 3.47 21.95 -11.25
C ILE A 197 3.21 23.31 -11.93
N HIS A 198 3.54 23.41 -13.20
CA HIS A 198 3.30 24.57 -14.05
C HIS A 198 1.80 24.68 -14.31
N VAL A 199 1.26 25.87 -14.07
CA VAL A 199 -0.17 26.11 -14.15
C VAL A 199 -0.56 26.23 -15.61
N THR A 200 -1.26 25.22 -16.11
CA THR A 200 -1.90 25.20 -17.43
C THR A 200 -3.35 24.77 -17.29
N ASP A 201 -4.16 25.07 -18.30
CA ASP A 201 -5.59 24.74 -18.29
C ASP A 201 -5.84 23.22 -18.35
N SER A 202 -4.88 22.44 -18.87
CA SER A 202 -4.93 20.98 -18.97
C SER A 202 -4.20 20.23 -17.84
N ILE A 203 -3.85 20.91 -16.75
CA ILE A 203 -3.07 20.33 -15.64
C ILE A 203 -3.72 19.07 -15.04
N GLU A 204 -5.04 19.01 -14.97
CA GLU A 204 -5.77 17.86 -14.41
C GLU A 204 -5.58 16.60 -15.27
N GLU A 205 -5.62 16.76 -16.59
CA GLU A 205 -5.44 15.67 -17.55
C GLU A 205 -3.99 15.15 -17.53
N VAL A 206 -3.01 16.06 -17.44
CA VAL A 206 -1.58 15.71 -17.39
C VAL A 206 -1.27 14.95 -16.10
N VAL A 207 -1.76 15.45 -14.96
CA VAL A 207 -1.60 14.76 -13.67
C VAL A 207 -2.31 13.40 -13.70
N ALA A 208 -3.54 13.34 -14.21
CA ALA A 208 -4.26 12.07 -14.32
C ALA A 208 -3.51 11.06 -15.18
N ARG A 209 -3.08 11.45 -16.39
CA ARG A 209 -2.35 10.59 -17.33
C ARG A 209 -1.09 10.01 -16.69
N ASN A 210 -0.27 10.84 -16.05
CA ASN A 210 1.02 10.40 -15.54
C ASN A 210 0.91 9.62 -14.22
N PHE A 211 -0.03 9.97 -13.34
CA PHE A 211 -0.20 9.27 -12.06
C PHE A 211 -1.00 7.97 -12.20
N GLN A 212 -1.89 7.86 -13.20
CA GLN A 212 -2.72 6.67 -13.42
C GLN A 212 -1.90 5.46 -13.87
N GLU A 213 -0.73 5.69 -14.49
CA GLU A 213 0.20 4.63 -14.88
C GLU A 213 0.67 3.80 -13.66
N TRP A 214 0.86 4.42 -12.50
CA TRP A 214 1.46 3.77 -11.32
C TRP A 214 0.48 2.96 -10.48
N GLY A 215 -0.82 3.06 -10.72
CA GLY A 215 -1.81 2.31 -9.97
C GLY A 215 -3.20 2.94 -10.03
N GLN A 216 -4.17 2.24 -9.44
CA GLN A 216 -5.54 2.71 -9.40
C GLN A 216 -5.69 3.92 -8.47
N ILE A 217 -6.16 5.01 -9.05
CA ILE A 217 -6.44 6.26 -8.35
C ILE A 217 -7.89 6.25 -7.89
N ASP A 218 -8.09 6.71 -6.66
CA ASP A 218 -9.40 6.94 -6.07
C ASP A 218 -9.88 8.38 -6.34
N ARG A 219 -9.03 9.37 -6.07
CA ARG A 219 -9.37 10.78 -6.28
C ARG A 219 -8.15 11.62 -6.62
N ILE A 220 -8.32 12.51 -7.59
CA ILE A 220 -7.37 13.59 -7.89
C ILE A 220 -8.04 14.92 -7.53
N ARG A 221 -7.34 15.77 -6.78
CA ARG A 221 -7.74 17.15 -6.52
C ARG A 221 -6.60 18.05 -6.93
N VAL A 222 -6.77 18.80 -8.02
CA VAL A 222 -5.78 19.80 -8.45
C VAL A 222 -6.21 21.17 -7.96
N LEU A 223 -5.24 21.96 -7.51
CA LEU A 223 -5.41 23.34 -7.10
C LEU A 223 -4.57 24.22 -8.03
N THR A 224 -5.20 24.65 -9.12
CA THR A 224 -4.59 25.43 -10.20
C THR A 224 -3.94 26.72 -9.69
N SER A 225 -4.53 27.39 -8.70
CA SER A 225 -4.02 28.65 -8.14
C SER A 225 -2.64 28.54 -7.49
N ARG A 226 -2.24 27.35 -7.03
CA ARG A 226 -0.94 27.13 -6.38
C ARG A 226 -0.02 26.20 -7.16
N GLY A 227 -0.46 25.62 -8.27
CA GLY A 227 0.30 24.59 -8.99
C GLY A 227 0.56 23.34 -8.12
N VAL A 228 -0.46 22.93 -7.35
CA VAL A 228 -0.39 21.78 -6.43
C VAL A 228 -1.50 20.79 -6.75
N ALA A 229 -1.19 19.50 -6.70
CA ALA A 229 -2.17 18.43 -6.79
C ALA A 229 -2.09 17.48 -5.59
N PHE A 230 -3.24 16.92 -5.24
CA PHE A 230 -3.39 15.85 -4.27
C PHE A 230 -3.91 14.60 -4.98
N VAL A 231 -3.12 13.54 -4.97
CA VAL A 231 -3.46 12.27 -5.63
C VAL A 231 -3.68 11.21 -4.55
N THR A 232 -4.89 10.66 -4.50
CA THR A 232 -5.28 9.60 -3.55
C THR A 232 -5.32 8.28 -4.29
N TYR A 233 -4.48 7.32 -3.90
CA TYR A 233 -4.52 5.96 -4.44
C TYR A 233 -5.46 5.05 -3.62
N THR A 234 -5.91 3.95 -4.23
CA THR A 234 -6.69 2.93 -3.52
C THR A 234 -5.82 2.14 -2.54
N ASN A 235 -4.62 1.76 -2.97
CA ASN A 235 -3.65 0.97 -2.21
C ASN A 235 -2.51 1.86 -1.69
N GLU A 236 -2.08 1.64 -0.43
CA GLU A 236 -0.91 2.31 0.15
C GLU A 236 0.38 2.00 -0.63
N ALA A 237 0.57 0.73 -1.03
CA ALA A 237 1.74 0.31 -1.80
C ALA A 237 1.88 1.06 -3.14
N ASN A 238 0.76 1.36 -3.81
CA ASN A 238 0.78 2.15 -5.04
C ASN A 238 1.17 3.61 -4.78
N ALA A 239 0.73 4.20 -3.66
CA ALA A 239 1.12 5.54 -3.28
C ALA A 239 2.63 5.61 -2.96
N GLN A 240 3.15 4.64 -2.22
CA GLN A 240 4.59 4.53 -1.93
C GLN A 240 5.41 4.38 -3.21
N PHE A 241 4.97 3.51 -4.12
CA PHE A 241 5.63 3.28 -5.39
C PHE A 241 5.62 4.53 -6.29
N ALA A 242 4.45 5.14 -6.45
CA ALA A 242 4.26 6.35 -7.27
C ALA A 242 5.08 7.53 -6.72
N LYS A 243 5.21 7.66 -5.39
CA LYS A 243 6.03 8.70 -4.77
C LYS A 243 7.49 8.63 -5.22
N GLU A 244 8.10 7.45 -5.17
CA GLU A 244 9.51 7.29 -5.56
C GLU A 244 9.69 7.36 -7.08
N ALA A 245 8.71 6.91 -7.86
CA ALA A 245 8.77 6.95 -9.32
C ALA A 245 8.62 8.37 -9.90
N MET A 246 7.76 9.20 -9.31
CA MET A 246 7.47 10.57 -9.77
C MET A 246 8.31 11.63 -9.07
N ALA A 247 9.08 11.28 -8.04
CA ALA A 247 9.98 12.23 -7.39
C ALA A 247 11.06 12.72 -8.37
N HIS A 248 11.27 14.04 -8.43
CA HIS A 248 12.26 14.69 -9.30
C HIS A 248 12.04 14.48 -10.80
N GLN A 249 10.88 13.96 -11.22
CA GLN A 249 10.51 13.86 -12.62
C GLN A 249 9.93 15.16 -13.14
N SER A 250 9.88 15.28 -14.47
CA SER A 250 9.10 16.29 -15.16
C SER A 250 7.78 15.73 -15.68
N LEU A 251 6.78 16.61 -15.75
CA LEU A 251 5.60 16.41 -16.60
C LEU A 251 5.93 16.95 -18.00
N ASP A 252 5.05 17.79 -18.55
CA ASP A 252 5.15 18.25 -19.94
C ASP A 252 6.05 19.50 -20.10
N HIS A 253 6.31 20.24 -19.01
CA HIS A 253 6.99 21.55 -19.05
C HIS A 253 8.40 21.56 -18.46
N ASN A 254 9.11 20.42 -18.44
CA ASN A 254 10.49 20.30 -17.91
C ASN A 254 10.67 20.83 -16.47
N GLU A 255 9.59 20.84 -15.69
CA GLU A 255 9.61 21.18 -14.28
C GLU A 255 10.14 20.03 -13.43
N ILE A 256 10.58 20.33 -12.20
CA ILE A 256 11.03 19.32 -11.26
C ILE A 256 9.95 19.18 -10.19
N LEU A 257 9.18 18.11 -10.31
CA LEU A 257 8.10 17.80 -9.39
C LEU A 257 8.63 17.55 -7.98
N ASN A 258 7.88 18.07 -7.02
CA ASN A 258 8.14 17.86 -5.61
C ASN A 258 7.02 16.98 -5.02
N VAL A 259 7.31 15.68 -4.90
CA VAL A 259 6.36 14.69 -4.40
C VAL A 259 6.61 14.39 -2.93
N ARG A 260 5.57 14.51 -2.10
CA ARG A 260 5.62 14.33 -0.64
C ARG A 260 4.39 13.59 -0.14
N TRP A 261 4.47 13.12 1.11
CA TRP A 261 3.29 12.66 1.82
C TRP A 261 2.34 13.83 2.08
N ALA A 262 1.05 13.66 1.81
CA ALA A 262 0.08 14.70 2.09
C ALA A 262 -0.26 14.74 3.59
N THR A 263 -0.47 15.96 4.09
CA THR A 263 -1.07 16.20 5.40
C THR A 263 -2.58 15.93 5.36
N VAL A 264 -3.23 15.93 6.52
CA VAL A 264 -4.70 15.80 6.57
C VAL A 264 -5.33 16.99 5.85
N ASP A 265 -6.33 16.75 4.99
CA ASP A 265 -7.06 17.82 4.32
C ASP A 265 -7.77 18.67 5.39
N PRO A 266 -7.58 20.01 5.42
CA PRO A 266 -8.21 20.87 6.42
C PRO A 266 -9.75 20.93 6.32
N ASN A 267 -10.34 20.49 5.20
CA ASN A 267 -11.79 20.50 5.04
C ASN A 267 -12.47 19.44 5.94
N PRO A 268 -13.38 19.81 6.86
CA PRO A 268 -14.04 18.86 7.76
C PRO A 268 -14.89 17.81 7.03
N LEU A 269 -15.46 18.14 5.86
CA LEU A 269 -16.20 17.17 5.05
C LEU A 269 -15.30 16.08 4.46
N ALA A 270 -14.06 16.45 4.10
CA ALA A 270 -13.08 15.50 3.60
C ALA A 270 -12.58 14.58 4.72
N GLN A 271 -12.36 15.13 5.92
CA GLN A 271 -11.99 14.35 7.11
C GLN A 271 -13.09 13.36 7.49
N LYS A 272 -14.35 13.79 7.52
CA LYS A 272 -15.49 12.91 7.81
C LYS A 272 -15.63 11.78 6.79
N ARG A 273 -15.36 12.07 5.51
CA ARG A 273 -15.39 11.05 4.44
C ARG A 273 -14.27 10.01 4.62
N GLU A 274 -13.06 10.45 4.88
CA GLU A 274 -11.92 9.54 5.08
C GLU A 274 -12.09 8.74 6.39
N ALA A 275 -12.59 9.36 7.46
CA ALA A 275 -12.93 8.68 8.70
C ALA A 275 -14.00 7.59 8.48
N ARG A 276 -15.08 7.91 7.74
CA ARG A 276 -16.11 6.94 7.37
C ARG A 276 -15.55 5.77 6.56
N ARG A 277 -14.65 6.06 5.61
CA ARG A 277 -13.97 4.99 4.85
C ARG A 277 -13.11 4.13 5.76
N LEU A 278 -12.31 4.74 6.64
CA LEU A 278 -11.43 4.03 7.55
C LEU A 278 -12.25 3.12 8.49
N GLU A 279 -13.40 3.61 8.98
CA GLU A 279 -14.35 2.85 9.78
C GLU A 279 -14.96 1.68 8.99
N GLU A 280 -15.33 1.88 7.73
CA GLU A 280 -15.84 0.82 6.85
C GLU A 280 -14.78 -0.26 6.59
N GLN A 281 -13.53 0.13 6.32
CA GLN A 281 -12.41 -0.79 6.16
C GLN A 281 -12.09 -1.54 7.45
N ALA A 282 -12.15 -0.86 8.59
CA ALA A 282 -11.99 -1.48 9.90
C ALA A 282 -13.14 -2.47 10.17
N ALA A 283 -14.38 -2.12 9.83
CA ALA A 283 -15.53 -3.00 9.97
C ALA A 283 -15.41 -4.25 9.07
N GLU A 284 -14.94 -4.11 7.83
CA GLU A 284 -14.67 -5.25 6.94
C GLU A 284 -13.56 -6.15 7.49
N ALA A 285 -12.47 -5.57 8.00
CA ALA A 285 -11.39 -6.32 8.63
C ALA A 285 -11.86 -7.06 9.89
N VAL A 286 -12.69 -6.42 10.71
CA VAL A 286 -13.30 -7.02 11.91
C VAL A 286 -14.28 -8.13 11.53
N ARG A 287 -15.14 -7.92 10.52
CA ARG A 287 -16.04 -8.97 10.00
C ARG A 287 -15.27 -10.17 9.49
N ARG A 288 -14.12 -9.96 8.86
CA ARG A 288 -13.24 -11.04 8.39
C ARG A 288 -12.54 -11.78 9.54
N ALA A 289 -12.26 -11.09 10.64
CA ALA A 289 -11.59 -11.67 11.81
C ALA A 289 -12.56 -12.38 12.77
N LEU A 290 -13.83 -11.95 12.82
CA LEU A 290 -14.86 -12.56 13.67
C LEU A 290 -15.29 -13.94 13.12
N PRO A 291 -15.68 -14.88 14.00
CA PRO A 291 -16.22 -16.16 13.58
C PRO A 291 -17.44 -16.00 12.66
N ALA A 292 -17.53 -16.83 11.63
CA ALA A 292 -18.61 -16.75 10.65
C ALA A 292 -20.00 -16.93 11.28
N GLU A 293 -20.10 -17.69 12.38
CA GLU A 293 -21.33 -17.85 13.16
C GLU A 293 -21.79 -16.52 13.76
N PHE A 294 -20.88 -15.78 14.39
CA PHE A 294 -21.18 -14.48 14.99
C PHE A 294 -21.54 -13.42 13.94
N VAL A 295 -20.89 -13.45 12.78
CA VAL A 295 -21.25 -12.56 11.66
C VAL A 295 -22.63 -12.94 11.10
N ALA A 296 -22.95 -14.22 10.98
CA ALA A 296 -24.25 -14.69 10.50
C ALA A 296 -25.40 -14.35 11.46
N GLU A 297 -25.13 -14.35 12.77
CA GLU A 297 -26.06 -13.88 13.81
C GLU A 297 -26.32 -12.37 13.68
N LEU A 298 -25.24 -11.56 13.58
CA LEU A 298 -25.32 -10.10 13.36
C LEU A 298 -26.03 -9.71 12.07
N GLU A 299 -25.82 -10.48 10.99
CA GLU A 299 -26.49 -10.27 9.70
C GLU A 299 -27.90 -10.87 9.64
N GLY A 300 -28.38 -11.53 10.71
CA GLY A 300 -29.67 -12.21 10.75
C GLY A 300 -29.82 -13.31 9.70
N ARG A 301 -28.69 -13.76 9.13
CA ARG A 301 -28.58 -14.78 8.08
C ARG A 301 -28.38 -16.17 8.67
N ASP A 302 -28.65 -16.32 9.96
CA ASP A 302 -28.38 -17.55 10.67
C ASP A 302 -29.34 -18.68 10.22
N PRO A 303 -28.83 -19.73 9.54
CA PRO A 303 -29.67 -20.84 9.10
C PRO A 303 -30.25 -21.61 10.27
N GLU A 304 -29.58 -21.60 11.44
CA GLU A 304 -30.11 -22.19 12.67
C GLU A 304 -31.24 -21.37 13.27
N ALA A 305 -31.16 -20.04 13.30
CA ALA A 305 -32.27 -19.21 13.80
C ALA A 305 -33.53 -19.39 12.94
N LYS A 306 -33.39 -19.50 11.60
CA LYS A 306 -34.51 -19.83 10.72
C LYS A 306 -35.07 -21.23 10.97
N LYS A 307 -34.23 -22.23 11.23
CA LYS A 307 -34.66 -23.59 11.58
C LYS A 307 -35.33 -23.64 12.95
N ARG A 308 -34.79 -22.94 13.96
CA ARG A 308 -35.38 -22.79 15.30
C ARG A 308 -36.74 -22.11 15.23
N LYS A 309 -36.86 -20.99 14.50
CA LYS A 309 -38.16 -20.33 14.23
C LYS A 309 -39.15 -21.23 13.48
N LYS A 310 -38.68 -22.08 12.57
CA LYS A 310 -39.54 -23.05 11.85
C LYS A 310 -39.98 -24.23 12.73
N ILE A 311 -39.13 -24.67 13.66
CA ILE A 311 -39.42 -25.75 14.61
C ILE A 311 -40.35 -25.25 15.74
N GLU A 312 -40.13 -24.04 16.27
CA GLU A 312 -41.07 -23.39 17.20
C GLU A 312 -42.42 -23.13 16.52
N GLY A 313 -42.39 -22.71 15.25
CA GLY A 313 -43.60 -22.51 14.45
C GLY A 313 -44.38 -23.80 14.18
N SER A 314 -43.74 -24.97 14.15
CA SER A 314 -44.44 -26.24 13.92
C SER A 314 -45.07 -26.82 15.20
N TYR A 315 -44.99 -26.13 16.35
CA TYR A 315 -45.61 -26.51 17.64
C TYR A 315 -45.43 -28.00 18.04
N GLY A 316 -44.33 -28.64 17.60
CA GLY A 316 -44.10 -30.07 17.83
C GLY A 316 -45.01 -31.04 17.06
N LEU A 317 -45.87 -30.57 16.15
CA LEU A 317 -46.70 -31.42 15.28
C LEU A 317 -46.07 -31.60 13.90
N GLN A 318 -45.84 -32.85 13.51
CA GLN A 318 -45.22 -33.17 12.23
C GLN A 318 -46.20 -32.90 11.07
N GLY A 319 -45.92 -31.86 10.28
CA GLY A 319 -46.70 -31.49 9.09
C GLY A 319 -47.78 -30.43 9.30
N TYR A 320 -47.84 -29.78 10.47
CA TYR A 320 -48.75 -28.66 10.71
C TYR A 320 -48.07 -27.33 10.39
N GLU A 321 -48.59 -26.63 9.37
CA GLU A 321 -48.20 -25.24 9.05
C GLU A 321 -49.28 -24.32 9.64
N PRO A 322 -48.95 -23.50 10.66
CA PRO A 322 -49.93 -22.63 11.30
C PRO A 322 -50.47 -21.60 10.29
N PRO A 323 -51.77 -21.27 10.33
CA PRO A 323 -52.31 -20.14 9.59
C PRO A 323 -51.62 -18.83 9.96
N ASP A 324 -51.39 -17.96 8.98
CA ASP A 324 -50.64 -16.70 9.09
C ASP A 324 -51.02 -15.87 10.32
N GLU A 325 -52.31 -15.79 10.64
CA GLU A 325 -52.86 -14.99 11.75
C GLU A 325 -52.37 -15.46 13.14
N VAL A 326 -52.14 -16.76 13.31
CA VAL A 326 -51.62 -17.37 14.55
C VAL A 326 -50.10 -17.21 14.65
N TRP A 327 -49.43 -17.15 13.50
CA TRP A 327 -48.00 -16.88 13.43
C TRP A 327 -47.70 -15.41 13.77
N PHE A 328 -48.50 -14.46 13.25
CA PHE A 328 -48.35 -13.03 13.52
C PHE A 328 -48.64 -12.66 14.99
N SER A 329 -49.66 -13.23 15.62
CA SER A 329 -49.98 -12.96 17.03
C SER A 329 -48.89 -13.46 17.98
N ARG A 330 -48.38 -14.67 17.74
CA ARG A 330 -47.29 -15.27 18.51
C ARG A 330 -45.95 -14.53 18.31
N ALA A 331 -45.66 -14.13 17.08
CA ALA A 331 -44.45 -13.35 16.77
C ALA A 331 -44.45 -12.01 17.51
N LYS A 332 -45.60 -11.35 17.55
CA LYS A 332 -45.79 -10.10 18.30
C LYS A 332 -45.60 -10.28 19.80
N GLU A 333 -46.17 -11.34 20.39
CA GLU A 333 -45.97 -11.65 21.82
C GLU A 333 -44.49 -11.94 22.16
N LEU A 334 -43.74 -12.60 21.28
CA LEU A 334 -42.31 -12.85 21.46
C LEU A 334 -41.46 -11.59 21.29
N GLU A 335 -41.83 -10.69 20.37
CA GLU A 335 -41.18 -9.38 20.22
C GLU A 335 -41.45 -8.49 21.45
N ASP A 336 -42.68 -8.46 21.95
CA ASP A 336 -43.04 -7.73 23.17
C ASP A 336 -42.30 -8.29 24.40
N ALA A 337 -42.18 -9.62 24.53
CA ALA A 337 -41.43 -10.26 25.60
C ALA A 337 -39.92 -9.97 25.54
N ASN A 338 -39.33 -9.96 24.33
CA ASN A 338 -37.91 -9.59 24.15
C ASN A 338 -37.68 -8.09 24.39
N ALA A 339 -38.62 -7.22 24.00
CA ALA A 339 -38.54 -5.78 24.28
C ALA A 339 -38.59 -5.49 25.80
N ILE A 340 -39.41 -6.24 26.54
CA ILE A 340 -39.44 -6.18 28.01
C ILE A 340 -38.11 -6.66 28.60
N ALA A 341 -37.56 -7.77 28.12
CA ALA A 341 -36.26 -8.29 28.58
C ALA A 341 -35.07 -7.36 28.26
N GLN A 342 -35.13 -6.58 27.17
CA GLN A 342 -34.10 -5.62 26.78
C GLN A 342 -34.13 -4.32 27.61
N LEU A 343 -35.31 -3.93 28.11
CA LEU A 343 -35.49 -2.83 29.05
C LEU A 343 -35.08 -3.22 30.50
N GLU A 344 -35.02 -4.52 30.79
CA GLU A 344 -34.65 -5.09 32.08
C GLU A 344 -33.19 -5.59 32.09
N ALA A 345 -32.31 -4.96 31.31
CA ALA A 345 -30.87 -5.15 31.48
C ALA A 345 -30.46 -4.60 32.86
N PRO A 346 -29.75 -5.37 33.71
CA PRO A 346 -29.31 -4.86 35.00
C PRO A 346 -28.37 -3.68 34.76
N GLU A 347 -28.71 -2.52 35.34
CA GLU A 347 -27.82 -1.38 35.44
C GLU A 347 -26.49 -1.88 36.03
N GLN A 348 -25.47 -2.04 35.18
CA GLN A 348 -24.12 -2.20 35.66
C GLN A 348 -23.78 -0.92 36.42
N PRO A 349 -23.45 -0.98 37.73
CA PRO A 349 -23.10 0.21 38.47
C PRO A 349 -21.84 0.79 37.84
N LEU A 350 -21.95 2.00 37.29
CA LEU A 350 -20.82 2.80 36.84
C LEU A 350 -19.89 2.99 38.03
N MET A 351 -18.71 2.36 37.99
CA MET A 351 -17.68 2.53 39.01
C MET A 351 -17.12 3.95 38.96
N ILE A 352 -17.69 4.83 39.78
CA ILE A 352 -17.11 6.13 40.15
C ILE A 352 -16.05 5.87 41.21
N GLU A 353 -14.79 6.20 40.90
CA GLU A 353 -13.70 6.23 41.87
C GLU A 353 -14.00 7.28 42.95
N GLY A 354 -14.20 6.80 44.19
CA GLY A 354 -14.39 7.63 45.38
C GLY A 354 -13.71 6.97 46.58
N ALA A 355 -12.76 7.70 47.17
CA ALA A 355 -11.87 7.26 48.22
C ALA A 355 -12.54 6.87 49.55
N SER A 356 -11.85 5.99 50.29
CA SER A 356 -11.73 5.91 51.76
C SER A 356 -12.45 4.77 52.51
N GLN A 357 -11.60 3.88 53.03
CA GLN A 357 -11.56 3.34 54.41
C GLN A 357 -12.63 2.37 54.94
N THR A 358 -12.11 1.16 55.20
CA THR A 358 -12.23 0.33 56.43
C THR A 358 -13.55 -0.33 56.82
N GLY A 359 -13.53 -1.67 56.81
CA GLY A 359 -13.86 -2.48 57.99
C GLY A 359 -15.12 -3.37 57.92
N GLY A 360 -14.92 -4.68 58.06
CA GLY A 360 -15.92 -5.63 58.60
C GLY A 360 -16.12 -6.92 57.79
N GLY A 361 -15.82 -8.08 58.39
CA GLY A 361 -16.20 -9.42 57.88
C GLY A 361 -17.73 -9.60 57.87
N VAL A 362 -18.35 -10.65 57.30
CA VAL A 362 -18.21 -12.10 57.55
C VAL A 362 -18.98 -12.87 56.45
N ALA A 363 -18.66 -14.17 56.29
CA ALA A 363 -19.49 -15.30 55.83
C ALA A 363 -19.55 -15.63 54.32
N ALA A 364 -18.97 -16.78 53.99
CA ALA A 364 -19.12 -17.47 52.70
C ALA A 364 -20.03 -18.70 52.88
N PRO A 365 -20.96 -18.99 51.95
CA PRO A 365 -21.57 -20.31 51.82
C PRO A 365 -20.68 -21.23 50.98
N GLN A 366 -20.70 -22.51 51.34
CA GLN A 366 -20.08 -23.63 50.61
C GLN A 366 -20.83 -23.91 49.31
N GLU A 367 -20.11 -24.15 48.21
CA GLU A 367 -20.65 -24.82 47.03
C GLU A 367 -19.74 -25.93 46.51
N GLU A 368 -20.44 -26.90 45.93
CA GLU A 368 -20.11 -28.29 45.66
C GLU A 368 -19.14 -28.52 44.50
N GLN A 369 -18.56 -29.72 44.53
CA GLN A 369 -17.65 -30.26 43.52
C GLN A 369 -18.38 -30.54 42.20
N ALA A 370 -17.92 -29.91 41.12
CA ALA A 370 -18.14 -30.39 39.76
C ALA A 370 -16.79 -30.47 39.02
N GLY A 371 -16.55 -31.62 38.39
CA GLY A 371 -15.25 -32.07 37.88
C GLY A 371 -14.62 -31.13 36.84
N GLY A 372 -13.47 -30.58 37.19
CA GLY A 372 -12.56 -29.86 36.30
C GLY A 372 -11.14 -30.42 36.44
N ILE A 373 -10.37 -30.29 35.38
CA ILE A 373 -9.09 -30.99 35.09
C ILE A 373 -7.93 -30.57 36.04
N PHE A 374 -8.17 -29.72 37.03
CA PHE A 374 -7.16 -29.18 37.93
C PHE A 374 -7.38 -29.67 39.37
N SER A 375 -6.31 -30.10 40.03
CA SER A 375 -6.37 -30.54 41.44
C SER A 375 -6.76 -29.38 42.35
N SER A 376 -7.57 -29.67 43.37
CA SER A 376 -7.98 -28.70 44.40
C SER A 376 -6.80 -27.98 45.07
N SER A 377 -5.64 -28.65 45.14
CA SER A 377 -4.38 -28.08 45.64
C SER A 377 -3.79 -26.99 44.73
N ALA A 378 -3.93 -27.12 43.40
CA ALA A 378 -3.41 -26.12 42.45
C ALA A 378 -4.26 -24.84 42.45
N VAL A 379 -5.58 -24.98 42.57
CA VAL A 379 -6.52 -23.84 42.66
C VAL A 379 -6.34 -23.08 43.98
N ALA A 380 -6.05 -23.79 45.08
CA ALA A 380 -5.75 -23.16 46.37
C ALA A 380 -4.42 -22.36 46.33
N ALA A 381 -3.39 -22.87 45.65
CA ALA A 381 -2.11 -22.18 45.52
C ALA A 381 -2.22 -20.90 44.67
N LEU A 382 -3.05 -20.91 43.61
CA LEU A 382 -3.30 -19.74 42.77
C LEU A 382 -4.13 -18.66 43.47
N LYS A 383 -5.12 -19.05 44.30
CA LYS A 383 -5.86 -18.09 45.14
C LYS A 383 -4.98 -17.40 46.19
N GLY A 384 -3.94 -18.06 46.68
CA GLY A 384 -2.96 -17.45 47.60
C GLY A 384 -2.07 -16.39 46.94
N LEU A 385 -1.92 -16.41 45.62
CA LEU A 385 -1.06 -15.49 44.88
C LEU A 385 -1.79 -14.20 44.43
N ALA A 386 -3.12 -14.21 44.41
CA ALA A 386 -3.94 -13.07 43.97
C ALA A 386 -4.13 -11.96 45.04
N GLY A 387 -3.59 -12.14 46.26
CA GLY A 387 -3.70 -11.17 47.35
C GLY A 387 -2.36 -10.56 47.82
N GLY A 388 -1.25 -10.88 47.16
CA GLY A 388 0.08 -10.43 47.56
C GLY A 388 0.61 -9.30 46.69
N SER A 389 0.65 -8.08 47.24
CA SER A 389 1.39 -6.93 46.70
C SER A 389 2.83 -7.35 46.36
N VAL A 390 3.17 -7.41 45.07
CA VAL A 390 4.54 -7.53 44.59
C VAL A 390 5.26 -6.21 44.89
N THR A 391 5.99 -6.17 46.00
CA THR A 391 6.93 -5.09 46.30
C THR A 391 8.14 -5.23 45.38
N THR A 392 8.24 -4.39 44.35
CA THR A 392 9.48 -4.18 43.61
C THR A 392 10.50 -3.57 44.57
N GLN A 393 11.53 -4.33 44.95
CA GLN A 393 12.67 -3.78 45.67
C GLN A 393 13.40 -2.77 44.77
N GLN A 394 13.60 -1.58 45.31
CA GLN A 394 14.33 -0.48 44.71
C GLN A 394 15.85 -0.77 44.77
N ALA A 395 16.56 -0.57 43.65
CA ALA A 395 18.01 -0.74 43.58
C ALA A 395 18.76 0.23 44.54
N PRO A 396 19.90 -0.17 45.12
CA PRO A 396 20.63 0.67 46.06
C PRO A 396 21.27 1.89 45.38
N LYS A 397 21.00 3.08 45.94
CA LYS A 397 21.59 4.36 45.56
C LYS A 397 23.09 4.39 45.91
N ALA A 398 23.93 4.65 44.92
CA ALA A 398 25.32 5.04 45.12
C ALA A 398 25.39 6.46 45.71
N ALA A 399 26.11 6.62 46.81
CA ALA A 399 26.42 7.90 47.43
C ALA A 399 27.68 8.50 46.76
N GLY A 400 27.54 9.69 46.18
CA GLY A 400 28.65 10.50 45.69
C GLY A 400 28.21 11.97 45.62
N PRO A 401 28.99 12.93 46.13
CA PRO A 401 28.53 14.31 46.32
C PRO A 401 28.58 15.09 44.99
N LEU A 402 27.42 15.56 44.54
CA LEU A 402 27.30 16.50 43.42
C LEU A 402 27.49 17.93 43.94
N VAL A 403 28.62 18.50 43.55
CA VAL A 403 28.98 19.90 43.70
C VAL A 403 27.96 20.75 42.94
N ALA A 404 27.29 21.65 43.67
CA ALA A 404 26.52 22.73 43.11
C ALA A 404 27.48 23.78 42.54
N TYR A 405 27.37 24.09 41.24
CA TYR A 405 27.94 25.31 40.69
C TYR A 405 26.80 26.18 40.18
N GLY A 406 26.57 27.25 40.92
CA GLY A 406 25.61 28.29 40.63
C GLY A 406 26.08 29.20 39.51
N SER A 407 25.07 29.79 38.88
CA SER A 407 25.08 31.07 38.19
C SER A 407 26.14 32.04 38.72
N ASP A 408 26.99 32.55 37.84
CA ASP A 408 27.59 33.87 38.03
C ASP A 408 27.65 34.60 36.68
N ASP A 409 27.26 35.85 36.76
CA ASP A 409 27.15 36.90 35.76
C ASP A 409 28.23 37.90 36.17
N ASP A 410 29.26 38.15 35.35
CA ASP A 410 29.96 39.45 35.25
C ASP A 410 31.15 39.41 34.26
N SER A 411 31.12 40.36 33.32
CA SER A 411 32.17 41.34 33.01
C SER A 411 33.66 40.93 32.93
N GLU A 412 34.21 40.85 31.71
CA GLU A 412 35.28 41.73 31.13
C GLU A 412 35.71 41.26 29.74
#